data_AF-A0A6A4I4T5-F1
#
_entry.id   AF-A0A6A4I4T5-F1
#
_cell.length_a   1.000
_cell.length_b   1.000
_cell.length_c   1.000
_cell.angle_alpha   90.00
_cell.angle_beta   90.00
_cell.angle_gamma   90.00
#
_symmetry.space_group_name_H-M   'P 1'
#
loop_
_entity.id
_entity.type
_entity.pdbx_description
1 polymer ?
#
loop_
_entity_poly.entity_id
_entity_poly.type
_entity_poly.pdbx_seq_one_letter_code
_entity_poly.pdbx_strand_id
1 'polypeptide(L)'
;MHTRPTPCPETSSSNKLERKSTMLEPNSNSNPSCNTTARRATLKRIADDTIQAVEHGSYELAGVTFDLQVAVTQMKQGTEYWSPEAKELVGWAENRDNGSKEIEISVLEISTLEGARFLDNQLSLQRTSTKPKIGVLSFASATKPGGGFLGGASAQEESIARSSTVYYSLTTENGDEFYKLHKRLKNNAKWKGKGDGVKEIQKQQEKQDKGASSFYSHAMIYSPSVLLFRNDAGSWLEPLSSRHPHLRCS
;
A
#
# COMPACT_ATOMS: atom_id res chain seq x y z
N MET A 1 -9.97 45.42 -71.87
CA MET A 1 -11.10 46.32 -72.21
C MET A 1 -12.40 45.55 -72.09
N HIS A 2 -13.43 46.24 -71.62
CA HIS A 2 -14.86 45.87 -71.46
C HIS A 2 -15.35 45.64 -70.04
N THR A 3 -16.41 46.39 -69.80
CA THR A 3 -16.98 46.91 -68.55
C THR A 3 -18.20 46.12 -68.10
N ARG A 4 -18.45 46.17 -66.78
CA ARG A 4 -19.71 46.06 -66.01
C ARG A 4 -21.02 45.56 -66.67
N PRO A 5 -21.87 44.94 -65.83
CA PRO A 5 -23.10 45.64 -65.45
C PRO A 5 -23.45 45.61 -63.95
N THR A 6 -24.08 46.68 -63.48
CA THR A 6 -24.93 46.85 -62.26
C THR A 6 -26.37 46.34 -62.52
N PRO A 7 -27.37 46.26 -61.58
CA PRO A 7 -27.52 46.87 -60.24
C PRO A 7 -28.18 46.00 -59.12
N CYS A 8 -28.36 46.57 -57.92
CA CYS A 8 -29.10 46.07 -56.73
C CYS A 8 -30.64 46.05 -56.92
N PRO A 9 -31.50 45.47 -56.02
CA PRO A 9 -31.79 46.02 -54.67
C PRO A 9 -32.13 45.01 -53.55
N GLU A 10 -32.30 45.59 -52.36
CA GLU A 10 -32.60 45.04 -51.03
C GLU A 10 -33.85 44.15 -50.91
N THR A 11 -33.88 43.25 -49.92
CA THR A 11 -34.99 43.18 -48.96
C THR A 11 -34.53 42.57 -47.63
N SER A 12 -34.97 43.22 -46.56
CA SER A 12 -34.79 42.81 -45.17
C SER A 12 -35.54 41.51 -44.88
N SER A 13 -35.01 40.67 -43.99
CA SER A 13 -35.78 40.10 -42.87
C SER A 13 -34.85 39.32 -41.94
N SER A 14 -34.62 39.89 -40.77
CA SER A 14 -34.06 39.23 -39.61
C SER A 14 -34.93 38.04 -39.22
N ASN A 15 -34.34 36.84 -39.15
CA ASN A 15 -34.92 35.75 -38.37
C ASN A 15 -33.83 35.05 -37.57
N LYS A 16 -33.82 35.37 -36.27
CA LYS A 16 -33.02 34.75 -35.22
C LYS A 16 -33.66 33.40 -34.89
N LEU A 17 -33.03 32.30 -35.33
CA LEU A 17 -33.35 30.96 -34.84
C LEU A 17 -32.11 30.38 -34.16
N GLU A 18 -32.12 30.45 -32.83
CA GLU A 18 -31.22 29.70 -31.96
C GLU A 18 -31.37 28.20 -32.23
N ARG A 19 -30.30 27.58 -32.73
CA ARG A 19 -30.17 26.12 -32.76
C ARG A 19 -29.81 25.65 -31.36
N LYS A 20 -30.79 25.12 -30.62
CA LYS A 20 -30.52 24.23 -29.48
C LYS A 20 -29.91 22.93 -30.00
N SER A 21 -28.60 22.80 -29.86
CA SER A 21 -27.88 21.55 -30.06
C SER A 21 -28.04 20.69 -28.81
N THR A 22 -28.90 19.68 -28.86
CA THR A 22 -28.99 18.63 -27.83
C THR A 22 -27.74 17.75 -27.91
N MET A 23 -26.76 18.01 -27.06
CA MET A 23 -25.71 17.04 -26.72
C MET A 23 -26.34 15.97 -25.82
N LEU A 24 -26.26 14.72 -26.27
CA LEU A 24 -26.55 13.55 -25.45
C LEU A 24 -25.35 13.34 -24.51
N GLU A 25 -25.50 13.77 -23.26
CA GLU A 25 -24.60 13.40 -22.17
C GLU A 25 -24.78 11.90 -21.83
N PRO A 26 -23.70 11.11 -21.64
CA PRO A 26 -23.82 9.74 -21.20
C PRO A 26 -24.25 9.72 -19.73
N ASN A 27 -25.42 9.14 -19.49
CA ASN A 27 -26.07 9.02 -18.20
C ASN A 27 -25.24 8.14 -17.24
N SER A 28 -24.36 8.75 -16.44
CA SER A 28 -23.54 8.10 -15.40
C SER A 28 -24.32 7.92 -14.09
N ASN A 29 -25.53 7.37 -14.16
CA ASN A 29 -26.33 7.06 -12.97
C ASN A 29 -26.02 5.62 -12.48
N SER A 30 -24.76 5.33 -12.19
CA SER A 30 -24.40 4.11 -11.45
C SER A 30 -24.58 4.35 -9.95
N ASN A 31 -25.49 3.62 -9.31
CA ASN A 31 -25.73 3.68 -7.87
C ASN A 31 -24.40 3.52 -7.09
N PRO A 32 -23.98 4.49 -6.24
CA PRO A 32 -22.68 4.46 -5.56
C PRO A 32 -22.42 3.17 -4.77
N SER A 33 -23.48 2.60 -4.19
CA SER A 33 -23.45 1.34 -3.44
C SER A 33 -23.05 0.12 -4.29
N CYS A 34 -23.48 0.09 -5.56
CA CYS A 34 -23.12 -0.97 -6.50
C CYS A 34 -21.63 -0.89 -6.88
N ASN A 35 -21.11 0.33 -7.09
CA ASN A 35 -19.72 0.56 -7.43
C ASN A 35 -18.78 0.21 -6.27
N THR A 36 -19.13 0.58 -5.03
CA THR A 36 -18.33 0.18 -3.84
C THR A 36 -18.28 -1.34 -3.66
N THR A 37 -19.39 -2.03 -3.88
CA THR A 37 -19.47 -3.49 -3.75
C THR A 37 -18.67 -4.20 -4.86
N ALA A 38 -18.80 -3.74 -6.11
CA ALA A 38 -18.03 -4.27 -7.24
C ALA A 38 -16.52 -4.03 -7.08
N ARG A 39 -16.13 -2.84 -6.60
CA ARG A 39 -14.73 -2.52 -6.26
C ARG A 39 -14.20 -3.44 -5.16
N ARG A 40 -14.96 -3.62 -4.08
CA ARG A 40 -14.57 -4.53 -2.99
C ARG A 40 -14.38 -5.97 -3.46
N ALA A 41 -15.29 -6.47 -4.29
CA ALA A 41 -15.17 -7.80 -4.90
C ALA A 41 -13.91 -7.91 -5.79
N THR A 42 -13.61 -6.86 -6.54
CA THR A 42 -12.40 -6.79 -7.37
C THR A 42 -11.13 -6.81 -6.52
N LEU A 43 -11.07 -6.01 -5.47
CA LEU A 43 -9.92 -5.99 -4.55
C LEU A 43 -9.74 -7.33 -3.83
N LYS A 44 -10.84 -7.99 -3.47
CA LYS A 44 -10.77 -9.34 -2.90
C LYS A 44 -10.16 -10.33 -3.88
N ARG A 45 -10.63 -10.35 -5.13
CA ARG A 45 -10.07 -11.22 -6.18
C ARG A 45 -8.58 -10.98 -6.40
N ILE A 46 -8.14 -9.71 -6.45
CA ILE A 46 -6.71 -9.39 -6.53
C ILE A 46 -5.95 -9.95 -5.33
N ALA A 47 -6.51 -9.86 -4.12
CA ALA A 47 -5.90 -10.45 -2.93
C ALA A 47 -5.79 -11.98 -3.06
N ASP A 48 -6.87 -12.65 -3.46
CA ASP A 48 -6.89 -14.11 -3.66
C ASP A 48 -5.85 -14.54 -4.72
N ASP A 49 -5.75 -13.83 -5.84
CA ASP A 49 -4.78 -14.09 -6.91
C ASP A 49 -3.33 -13.87 -6.44
N THR A 50 -3.10 -12.85 -5.61
CA THR A 50 -1.78 -12.58 -5.01
C THR A 50 -1.36 -13.68 -4.05
N ILE A 51 -2.27 -14.14 -3.19
CA ILE A 51 -2.00 -15.27 -2.29
C ILE A 51 -1.63 -16.50 -3.11
N GLN A 52 -2.44 -16.85 -4.11
CA GLN A 52 -2.18 -17.99 -4.98
C GLN A 52 -0.81 -17.92 -5.67
N ALA A 53 -0.42 -16.77 -6.23
CA ALA A 53 0.90 -16.64 -6.87
C ALA A 53 2.06 -16.87 -5.89
N VAL A 54 1.95 -16.33 -4.66
CA VAL A 54 3.00 -16.51 -3.65
C VAL A 54 3.03 -17.95 -3.12
N GLU A 55 1.87 -18.61 -2.96
CA GLU A 55 1.80 -20.02 -2.55
C GLU A 55 2.33 -20.97 -3.62
N HIS A 56 1.98 -20.72 -4.89
CA HIS A 56 2.57 -21.45 -6.02
C HIS A 56 4.07 -21.17 -6.15
N GLY A 57 4.53 -20.00 -5.72
CA GLY A 57 5.93 -19.61 -5.76
C GLY A 57 6.35 -18.86 -7.01
N SER A 58 5.43 -18.58 -7.93
CA SER A 58 5.71 -17.85 -9.16
C SER A 58 4.43 -17.28 -9.78
N TYR A 59 4.59 -16.36 -10.73
CA TYR A 59 3.52 -15.93 -11.63
C TYR A 59 4.07 -15.71 -13.04
N GLU A 60 3.18 -15.75 -14.02
CA GLU A 60 3.53 -15.52 -15.43
C GLU A 60 3.09 -14.13 -15.86
N LEU A 61 3.96 -13.45 -16.62
CA LEU A 61 3.67 -12.17 -17.25
C LEU A 61 4.34 -12.13 -18.63
N ALA A 62 3.53 -11.93 -19.67
CA ALA A 62 3.99 -11.87 -21.07
C ALA A 62 4.84 -13.09 -21.49
N GLY A 63 4.46 -14.30 -21.04
CA GLY A 63 5.18 -15.54 -21.35
C GLY A 63 6.45 -15.77 -20.54
N VAL A 64 6.79 -14.87 -19.60
CA VAL A 64 7.93 -15.01 -18.69
C VAL A 64 7.42 -15.43 -17.31
N THR A 65 8.01 -16.48 -16.75
CA THR A 65 7.76 -16.91 -15.36
C THR A 65 8.69 -16.16 -14.42
N PHE A 66 8.12 -15.52 -13.40
CA PHE A 66 8.87 -14.86 -12.33
C PHE A 66 8.83 -15.72 -11.07
N ASP A 67 9.99 -16.20 -10.63
CA ASP A 67 10.14 -16.92 -9.35
C ASP A 67 10.01 -15.95 -8.16
N LEU A 68 9.23 -16.37 -7.17
CA LEU A 68 9.03 -15.68 -5.89
C LEU A 68 9.67 -16.46 -4.73
N GLN A 69 9.91 -17.77 -4.88
CA GLN A 69 10.25 -18.67 -3.77
C GLN A 69 11.50 -18.23 -3.02
N VAL A 70 12.57 -17.89 -3.74
CA VAL A 70 13.85 -17.52 -3.12
C VAL A 70 13.68 -16.27 -2.28
N ALA A 71 13.06 -15.23 -2.83
CA ALA A 71 12.86 -13.96 -2.13
C ALA A 71 11.87 -14.09 -0.97
N VAL A 72 10.79 -14.88 -1.13
CA VAL A 72 9.82 -15.14 -0.06
C VAL A 72 10.47 -15.86 1.11
N THR A 73 11.33 -16.85 0.82
CA THR A 73 12.08 -17.58 1.84
C THR A 73 13.04 -16.66 2.60
N GLN A 74 13.82 -15.86 1.87
CA GLN A 74 14.74 -14.89 2.47
C GLN A 74 14.01 -13.83 3.29
N MET A 75 12.90 -13.31 2.78
CA MET A 75 12.05 -12.36 3.50
C MET A 75 11.55 -12.97 4.81
N LYS A 76 10.95 -14.17 4.79
CA LYS A 76 10.45 -14.84 6.00
C LYS A 76 11.55 -15.08 7.04
N GLN A 77 12.73 -15.51 6.59
CA GLN A 77 13.87 -15.76 7.47
C GLN A 77 14.47 -14.47 8.06
N GLY A 78 14.41 -13.38 7.30
CA GLY A 78 14.90 -12.08 7.73
C GLY A 78 13.86 -11.19 8.40
N THR A 79 12.59 -11.61 8.49
CA THR A 79 11.56 -10.85 9.20
C THR A 79 11.97 -10.73 10.65
N GLU A 80 12.00 -9.51 11.18
CA GLU A 80 12.34 -9.25 12.58
C GLU A 80 11.17 -8.60 13.31
N TYR A 81 11.00 -8.97 14.57
CA TYR A 81 10.11 -8.30 15.51
C TYR A 81 10.94 -7.51 16.52
N TRP A 82 10.63 -6.23 16.67
CA TRP A 82 11.22 -5.37 17.68
C TRP A 82 10.14 -5.03 18.72
N SER A 83 10.33 -5.47 19.96
CA SER A 83 9.42 -5.18 21.07
C SER A 83 9.46 -3.69 21.45
N PRO A 84 8.45 -3.16 22.16
CA PRO A 84 8.45 -1.75 22.59
C PRO A 84 9.68 -1.36 23.43
N GLU A 85 10.32 -2.32 24.08
CA GLU A 85 11.50 -2.17 24.94
C GLU A 85 12.81 -2.51 24.22
N ALA A 86 12.76 -2.86 22.93
CA ALA A 86 13.95 -3.15 22.13
C ALA A 86 14.92 -1.95 22.17
N LYS A 87 16.20 -2.22 22.40
CA LYS A 87 17.21 -1.16 22.58
C LYS A 87 17.36 -0.32 21.31
N GLU A 88 17.19 -0.96 20.17
CA GLU A 88 17.15 -0.39 18.83
C GLU A 88 16.09 0.70 18.72
N LEU A 89 14.96 0.52 19.41
CA LEU A 89 13.83 1.44 19.42
C LEU A 89 13.87 2.45 20.56
N VAL A 90 14.33 2.09 21.74
CA VAL A 90 14.34 3.01 22.89
C VAL A 90 15.40 4.11 22.73
N GLY A 91 16.56 3.78 22.15
CA GLY A 91 17.68 4.71 21.98
C GLY A 91 17.82 5.30 20.56
N TRP A 92 16.82 5.15 19.69
CA TRP A 92 16.96 5.48 18.26
C TRP A 92 17.37 6.94 18.01
N ALA A 93 16.88 7.87 18.84
CA ALA A 93 17.16 9.29 18.70
C ALA A 93 18.59 9.66 19.12
N GLU A 94 19.19 8.89 20.02
CA GLU A 94 20.56 9.10 20.53
C GLU A 94 21.59 8.50 19.55
N ASN A 95 21.22 7.47 18.80
CA ASN A 95 22.05 6.81 17.78
C ASN A 95 21.99 7.48 16.40
N ARG A 96 21.64 8.77 16.32
CA ARG A 96 21.62 9.49 15.04
C ARG A 96 23.05 9.69 14.55
N ASP A 97 23.32 9.22 13.34
CA ASP A 97 24.54 9.52 12.61
C ASP A 97 24.61 11.05 12.41
N ASN A 98 25.61 11.69 13.02
CA ASN A 98 25.86 13.14 12.87
C ASN A 98 26.57 13.47 11.55
N GLY A 99 26.83 12.48 10.69
CA GLY A 99 27.37 12.70 9.35
C GLY A 99 26.41 13.53 8.49
N SER A 100 26.93 14.58 7.85
CA SER A 100 26.18 15.33 6.84
C SER A 100 26.03 14.49 5.57
N LYS A 101 24.90 13.81 5.43
CA LYS A 101 24.48 13.25 4.14
C LYS A 101 23.62 14.29 3.43
N GLU A 102 23.82 14.47 2.13
CA GLU A 102 22.90 15.24 1.31
C GLU A 102 21.56 14.48 1.28
N ILE A 103 20.50 15.11 1.78
CA ILE A 103 19.15 14.54 1.83
C ILE A 103 18.29 15.30 0.83
N GLU A 104 17.78 14.58 -0.16
CA GLU A 104 16.72 15.08 -1.04
C GLU A 104 15.36 14.73 -0.44
N ILE A 105 14.49 15.73 -0.33
CA ILE A 105 13.11 15.57 0.14
C ILE A 105 12.16 15.98 -0.97
N SER A 106 11.26 15.08 -1.35
CA SER A 106 10.22 15.33 -2.36
C SER A 106 8.85 14.99 -1.80
N VAL A 107 7.84 15.79 -2.18
CA VAL A 107 6.43 15.55 -1.85
C VAL A 107 5.68 15.35 -3.16
N LEU A 108 5.11 14.17 -3.35
CA LEU A 108 4.46 13.74 -4.59
C LEU A 108 3.06 13.20 -4.31
N GLU A 109 2.11 13.50 -5.19
CA GLU A 109 0.75 12.94 -5.14
C GLU A 109 0.69 11.61 -5.89
N ILE A 110 1.38 10.60 -5.36
CA ILE A 110 1.44 9.24 -5.93
C ILE A 110 1.24 8.20 -4.83
N SER A 111 0.86 6.98 -5.22
CA SER A 111 0.72 5.89 -4.27
C SER A 111 2.07 5.47 -3.67
N THR A 112 2.05 4.74 -2.57
CA THR A 112 3.28 4.13 -2.01
C THR A 112 3.92 3.15 -2.99
N LEU A 113 3.12 2.46 -3.82
CA LEU A 113 3.63 1.50 -4.80
C LEU A 113 4.33 2.22 -5.96
N GLU A 114 3.71 3.29 -6.45
CA GLU A 114 4.28 4.17 -7.47
C GLU A 114 5.53 4.87 -6.96
N GLY A 115 5.51 5.37 -5.72
CA GLY A 115 6.67 6.00 -5.08
C GLY A 115 7.87 5.06 -4.99
N ALA A 116 7.66 3.81 -4.60
CA ALA A 116 8.72 2.80 -4.56
C ALA A 116 9.30 2.53 -5.97
N ARG A 117 8.45 2.44 -7.00
CA ARG A 117 8.87 2.27 -8.40
C ARG A 117 9.59 3.48 -8.97
N PHE A 118 9.08 4.67 -8.68
CA PHE A 118 9.68 5.93 -9.08
C PHE A 118 11.09 6.04 -8.51
N LEU A 119 11.25 5.78 -7.21
CA LEU A 119 12.55 5.84 -6.54
C LEU A 119 13.51 4.75 -7.05
N ASP A 120 13.05 3.51 -7.25
CA ASP A 120 13.88 2.44 -7.84
C ASP A 120 14.37 2.82 -9.24
N ASN A 121 13.52 3.43 -10.07
CA ASN A 121 13.91 3.91 -11.39
C ASN A 121 14.95 5.03 -11.33
N GLN A 122 14.76 6.03 -10.47
CA GLN A 122 15.72 7.12 -10.31
C GLN A 122 17.07 6.61 -9.81
N LEU A 123 17.05 5.73 -8.81
CA LEU A 123 18.24 5.17 -8.20
C LEU A 123 18.97 4.17 -9.13
N SER A 124 18.24 3.44 -9.97
CA SER A 124 18.84 2.52 -10.96
C SER A 124 19.68 3.24 -12.01
N LEU A 125 19.44 4.54 -12.24
CA LEU A 125 20.26 5.36 -13.16
C LEU A 125 21.59 5.79 -12.52
N GLN A 126 21.73 5.69 -11.20
CA GLN A 126 22.96 6.02 -10.49
C GLN A 126 23.93 4.84 -10.57
N ARG A 127 25.12 5.05 -11.15
CA ARG A 127 26.18 4.02 -11.22
C ARG A 127 26.87 3.86 -9.87
N THR A 128 26.21 3.17 -8.95
CA THR A 128 26.77 2.81 -7.64
C THR A 128 27.25 1.36 -7.62
N SER A 129 28.24 1.05 -6.79
CA SER A 129 28.79 -0.31 -6.65
C SER A 129 27.82 -1.29 -5.96
N THR A 130 26.80 -0.77 -5.27
CA THR A 130 25.81 -1.57 -4.55
C THR A 130 24.41 -1.05 -4.84
N LYS A 131 23.47 -1.94 -5.14
CA LYS A 131 22.07 -1.55 -5.32
C LYS A 131 21.53 -0.87 -4.05
N PRO A 132 20.95 0.35 -4.15
CA PRO A 132 20.42 1.03 -2.98
C PRO A 132 19.17 0.31 -2.44
N LYS A 133 18.97 0.43 -1.12
CA LYS A 133 17.83 -0.17 -0.42
C LYS A 133 16.71 0.85 -0.33
N ILE A 134 15.50 0.45 -0.70
CA ILE A 134 14.29 1.27 -0.56
C ILE A 134 13.51 0.76 0.65
N GLY A 135 13.25 1.68 1.60
CA GLY A 135 12.36 1.43 2.73
C GLY A 135 10.97 1.98 2.45
N VAL A 136 9.93 1.24 2.83
CA VAL A 136 8.54 1.66 2.73
C VAL A 136 7.91 1.60 4.11
N LEU A 137 7.27 2.69 4.55
CA LEU A 137 6.48 2.71 5.77
C LEU A 137 5.04 2.27 5.48
N SER A 138 4.60 1.20 6.16
CA SER A 138 3.22 0.73 6.13
C SER A 138 2.41 1.38 7.26
N PHE A 139 1.22 1.89 6.94
CA PHE A 139 0.24 2.40 7.90
C PHE A 139 -0.57 1.23 8.48
N ALA A 140 0.14 0.37 9.20
CA ALA A 140 -0.30 -0.98 9.52
C ALA A 140 -1.43 -1.02 10.56
N SER A 141 -2.30 -2.02 10.40
CA SER A 141 -3.20 -2.45 11.44
C SER A 141 -2.42 -3.08 12.58
N ALA A 142 -2.67 -2.62 13.81
CA ALA A 142 -2.07 -3.23 15.00
C ALA A 142 -2.57 -4.67 15.26
N THR A 143 -3.67 -5.11 14.64
CA THR A 143 -4.37 -6.35 15.04
C THR A 143 -4.61 -7.35 13.93
N LYS A 144 -4.41 -6.97 12.67
CA LYS A 144 -4.66 -7.83 11.50
C LYS A 144 -3.50 -7.72 10.51
N PRO A 145 -2.80 -8.82 10.17
CA PRO A 145 -1.76 -8.79 9.14
C PRO A 145 -2.34 -8.41 7.78
N GLY A 146 -1.80 -7.34 7.19
CA GLY A 146 -2.31 -6.79 5.93
C GLY A 146 -3.68 -6.11 6.06
N GLY A 147 -4.11 -5.78 7.28
CA GLY A 147 -5.38 -5.13 7.52
C GLY A 147 -6.59 -5.96 7.06
N GLY A 148 -7.43 -5.37 6.22
CA GLY A 148 -8.62 -6.01 5.65
C GLY A 148 -8.47 -6.52 4.22
N PHE A 149 -7.24 -6.71 3.71
CA PHE A 149 -7.01 -6.91 2.27
C PHE A 149 -7.71 -8.15 1.69
N LEU A 150 -7.73 -9.28 2.42
CA LEU A 150 -8.46 -10.50 2.06
C LEU A 150 -9.98 -10.28 1.94
N GLY A 151 -10.51 -9.28 2.64
CA GLY A 151 -11.92 -8.88 2.58
C GLY A 151 -12.21 -7.85 1.50
N GLY A 152 -11.22 -7.43 0.71
CA GLY A 152 -11.33 -6.37 -0.28
C GLY A 152 -11.35 -4.96 0.30
N ALA A 153 -10.87 -4.75 1.53
CA ALA A 153 -10.74 -3.41 2.10
C ALA A 153 -9.70 -2.58 1.33
N SER A 154 -9.83 -1.26 1.39
CA SER A 154 -9.01 -0.33 0.60
C SER A 154 -8.41 0.73 1.51
N ALA A 155 -7.18 0.50 1.97
CA ALA A 155 -6.28 1.53 2.44
C ALA A 155 -4.84 1.20 1.99
N GLN A 156 -3.86 1.97 2.47
CA GLN A 156 -2.47 1.86 2.06
C GLN A 156 -1.87 0.48 2.39
N GLU A 157 -2.04 0.00 3.62
CA GLU A 157 -1.58 -1.34 4.02
C GLU A 157 -2.18 -2.43 3.11
N GLU A 158 -3.50 -2.38 2.85
CA GLU A 158 -4.13 -3.38 1.99
C GLU A 158 -3.65 -3.31 0.54
N SER A 159 -3.29 -2.12 0.03
CA SER A 159 -2.69 -1.97 -1.29
C SER A 159 -1.33 -2.64 -1.35
N ILE A 160 -0.48 -2.41 -0.34
CA ILE A 160 0.84 -3.06 -0.23
C ILE A 160 0.67 -4.58 -0.11
N ALA A 161 -0.25 -5.06 0.74
CA ALA A 161 -0.50 -6.48 0.94
C ALA A 161 -0.99 -7.19 -0.33
N ARG A 162 -1.84 -6.53 -1.13
CA ARG A 162 -2.29 -7.07 -2.43
C ARG A 162 -1.22 -7.07 -3.50
N SER A 163 -0.24 -6.19 -3.42
CA SER A 163 0.72 -5.97 -4.50
C SER A 163 2.11 -6.54 -4.22
N SER A 164 2.29 -7.22 -3.09
CA SER A 164 3.60 -7.69 -2.65
C SER A 164 3.56 -9.01 -1.88
N THR A 165 4.74 -9.50 -1.49
CA THR A 165 4.89 -10.67 -0.61
C THR A 165 4.68 -10.35 0.88
N VAL A 166 4.49 -9.09 1.27
CA VAL A 166 4.59 -8.64 2.67
C VAL A 166 3.69 -9.41 3.63
N TYR A 167 2.52 -9.86 3.18
CA TYR A 167 1.59 -10.63 4.01
C TYR A 167 2.27 -11.84 4.65
N TYR A 168 3.12 -12.53 3.90
CA TYR A 168 3.85 -13.70 4.39
C TYR A 168 4.97 -13.39 5.36
N SER A 169 5.46 -12.14 5.39
CA SER A 169 6.33 -11.63 6.46
C SER A 169 5.51 -11.42 7.74
N LEU A 170 4.35 -10.76 7.61
CA LEU A 170 3.46 -10.43 8.74
C LEU A 170 2.84 -11.67 9.40
N THR A 171 2.78 -12.81 8.72
CA THR A 171 2.27 -14.08 9.26
C THR A 171 3.36 -15.05 9.71
N THR A 172 4.62 -14.60 9.80
CA THR A 172 5.69 -15.36 10.47
C THR A 172 5.47 -15.40 11.99
N GLU A 173 6.25 -16.21 12.70
CA GLU A 173 6.25 -16.22 14.17
C GLU A 173 6.54 -14.81 14.74
N ASN A 174 7.53 -14.12 14.20
CA ASN A 174 7.88 -12.75 14.57
C ASN A 174 6.71 -11.77 14.32
N GLY A 175 6.05 -11.88 13.17
CA GLY A 175 4.84 -11.08 12.91
C GLY A 175 3.71 -11.39 13.90
N ASP A 176 3.50 -12.67 14.23
CA ASP A 176 2.47 -13.09 15.17
C ASP A 176 2.72 -12.56 16.60
N GLU A 177 3.97 -12.42 17.05
CA GLU A 177 4.30 -11.78 18.33
C GLU A 177 3.77 -10.35 18.43
N PHE A 178 3.98 -9.55 17.37
CA PHE A 178 3.45 -8.19 17.27
C PHE A 178 1.92 -8.16 17.40
N TYR A 179 1.21 -9.03 16.65
CA TYR A 179 -0.26 -9.05 16.69
C TYR A 179 -0.81 -9.59 18.01
N LYS A 180 -0.14 -10.57 18.63
CA LYS A 180 -0.48 -11.09 19.96
C LYS A 180 -0.37 -10.00 21.03
N LEU A 181 0.72 -9.22 21.03
CA LEU A 181 0.90 -8.08 21.93
C LEU A 181 -0.29 -7.11 21.85
N HIS A 182 -0.62 -6.63 20.66
CA HIS A 182 -1.66 -5.63 20.47
C HIS A 182 -3.09 -6.16 20.73
N LYS A 183 -3.35 -7.44 20.45
CA LYS A 183 -4.60 -8.10 20.85
C LYS A 183 -4.76 -8.12 22.38
N ARG A 184 -3.69 -8.43 23.12
CA ARG A 184 -3.70 -8.38 24.60
C ARG A 184 -3.96 -6.96 25.11
N LEU A 185 -3.23 -5.96 24.60
CA LEU A 185 -3.41 -4.56 25.01
C LEU A 185 -4.84 -4.06 24.77
N LYS A 186 -5.42 -4.37 23.60
CA LYS A 186 -6.80 -4.01 23.26
C LYS A 186 -7.82 -4.67 24.19
N ASN A 187 -7.63 -5.96 24.51
CA ASN A 187 -8.51 -6.68 25.42
C ASN A 187 -8.45 -6.10 26.84
N ASN A 188 -7.25 -5.81 27.33
CA ASN A 188 -7.04 -5.21 28.65
C ASN A 188 -7.67 -3.80 28.75
N ALA A 189 -7.60 -3.01 27.69
CA ALA A 189 -8.27 -1.71 27.62
C ALA A 189 -9.80 -1.84 27.63
N LYS A 190 -10.35 -2.84 26.92
CA LYS A 190 -11.81 -3.08 26.84
C LYS A 190 -12.41 -3.53 28.18
N TRP A 191 -11.68 -4.31 28.96
CA TRP A 191 -12.14 -4.79 30.28
C TRP A 191 -12.25 -3.66 31.32
N LYS A 192 -11.52 -2.55 31.16
CA LYS A 192 -11.58 -1.40 32.07
C LYS A 192 -12.83 -0.50 31.90
N GLY A 193 -13.70 -0.77 30.92
CA GLY A 193 -14.86 0.08 30.61
C GLY A 193 -16.23 -0.59 30.77
N LYS A 194 -16.31 -1.83 31.27
CA LYS A 194 -17.57 -2.57 31.37
C LYS A 194 -17.62 -3.37 32.67
N GLY A 195 -18.11 -2.75 33.74
CA GLY A 195 -18.29 -3.44 35.02
C GLY A 195 -18.68 -2.49 36.14
N ASP A 196 -19.99 -2.34 36.32
CA ASP A 196 -20.56 -1.98 37.61
C ASP A 196 -20.05 -2.93 38.68
N GLY A 197 -19.44 -2.37 39.73
CA GLY A 197 -19.26 -2.95 41.06
C GLY A 197 -18.74 -4.38 41.19
N VAL A 198 -17.42 -4.55 41.35
CA VAL A 198 -16.84 -5.33 42.46
C VAL A 198 -15.53 -4.65 42.85
N LYS A 199 -15.55 -3.94 43.98
CA LYS A 199 -14.33 -3.60 44.71
C LYS A 199 -13.78 -4.89 45.33
N GLU A 200 -12.48 -4.89 45.51
CA GLU A 200 -11.71 -5.76 46.43
C GLU A 200 -10.99 -6.94 45.78
N ILE A 201 -9.68 -7.01 46.09
CA ILE A 201 -8.70 -8.07 45.80
C ILE A 201 -8.03 -8.02 44.42
N GLN A 202 -7.06 -7.09 44.25
CA GLN A 202 -5.72 -7.40 43.73
C GLN A 202 -4.78 -6.17 43.80
N LYS A 203 -4.57 -5.68 45.02
CA LYS A 203 -3.60 -4.62 45.30
C LYS A 203 -2.21 -5.23 45.51
N GLN A 204 -1.56 -5.73 44.45
CA GLN A 204 -0.11 -6.00 44.44
C GLN A 204 0.56 -6.28 43.08
N GLN A 205 -0.16 -6.25 41.96
CA GLN A 205 0.43 -6.36 40.60
C GLN A 205 0.07 -5.20 39.66
N GLU A 206 -0.36 -4.06 40.20
CA GLU A 206 -0.83 -2.90 39.41
C GLU A 206 0.20 -1.75 39.29
N LYS A 207 1.49 -2.00 39.53
CA LYS A 207 2.50 -0.92 39.56
C LYS A 207 3.33 -0.70 38.29
N GLN A 208 3.03 -1.38 37.17
CA GLN A 208 3.71 -1.09 35.88
C GLN A 208 2.77 -0.79 34.69
N ASP A 209 1.49 -1.16 34.71
CA ASP A 209 0.56 -0.88 33.61
C ASP A 209 -0.26 0.42 33.79
N LYS A 210 0.42 1.50 34.19
CA LYS A 210 -0.17 2.85 34.18
C LYS A 210 -0.07 3.48 32.79
N GLY A 211 -0.94 3.03 31.89
CA GLY A 211 -1.10 3.67 30.59
C GLY A 211 -1.72 2.79 29.53
N ALA A 212 -2.86 2.16 29.79
CA ALA A 212 -3.71 1.66 28.70
C ALA A 212 -4.34 2.86 27.99
N SER A 213 -3.50 3.59 27.28
CA SER A 213 -3.88 4.69 26.41
C SER A 213 -4.54 4.12 25.16
N SER A 214 -5.34 4.92 24.46
CA SER A 214 -5.88 4.55 23.14
C SER A 214 -4.77 4.35 22.08
N PHE A 215 -3.51 4.59 22.44
CA PHE A 215 -2.36 4.44 21.57
C PHE A 215 -1.88 2.98 21.60
N TYR A 216 -1.45 2.49 20.45
CA TYR A 216 -0.74 1.22 20.34
C TYR A 216 0.66 1.32 20.96
N SER A 217 1.48 0.28 20.80
CA SER A 217 2.87 0.31 21.27
C SER A 217 3.82 0.84 20.20
N HIS A 218 5.08 1.09 20.60
CA HIS A 218 6.17 1.39 19.65
C HIS A 218 6.76 0.14 19.01
N ALA A 219 6.19 -1.05 19.23
CA ALA A 219 6.69 -2.27 18.60
C ALA A 219 6.68 -2.15 17.07
N MET A 220 7.61 -2.83 16.40
CA MET A 220 7.76 -2.77 14.95
C MET A 220 8.00 -4.16 14.37
N ILE A 221 7.61 -4.35 13.11
CA ILE A 221 8.01 -5.48 12.28
C ILE A 221 8.89 -4.93 11.16
N TYR A 222 10.10 -5.46 11.02
CA TYR A 222 10.95 -5.21 9.86
C TYR A 222 10.83 -6.38 8.87
N SER A 223 10.55 -6.07 7.61
CA SER A 223 10.35 -7.07 6.54
C SER A 223 11.36 -6.83 5.41
N PRO A 224 12.52 -7.53 5.38
CA PRO A 224 13.49 -7.36 4.32
C PRO A 224 13.03 -8.04 3.03
N SER A 225 13.56 -7.60 1.89
CA SER A 225 13.41 -8.28 0.59
C SER A 225 11.97 -8.55 0.14
N VAL A 226 11.01 -7.73 0.59
CA VAL A 226 9.63 -7.79 0.11
C VAL A 226 9.60 -7.53 -1.41
N LEU A 227 9.01 -8.43 -2.19
CA LEU A 227 8.84 -8.23 -3.62
C LEU A 227 7.55 -7.47 -3.90
N LEU A 228 7.63 -6.39 -4.66
CA LEU A 228 6.47 -5.68 -5.20
C LEU A 228 6.27 -6.05 -6.67
N PHE A 229 5.14 -6.69 -7.00
CA PHE A 229 4.89 -7.30 -8.32
C PHE A 229 3.51 -6.96 -8.91
N ARG A 230 2.78 -6.01 -8.34
CA ARG A 230 1.59 -5.40 -8.97
C ARG A 230 1.61 -3.87 -8.91
N ASN A 231 0.75 -3.23 -9.70
CA ASN A 231 0.43 -1.81 -9.60
C ASN A 231 -0.84 -1.56 -8.78
N ASP A 232 -1.27 -0.30 -8.65
CA ASP A 232 -2.47 0.08 -7.90
C ASP A 232 -3.79 -0.42 -8.52
N ALA A 233 -3.81 -0.71 -9.81
CA ALA A 233 -4.95 -1.34 -10.48
C ALA A 233 -5.01 -2.86 -10.23
N GLY A 234 -3.97 -3.44 -9.62
CA GLY A 234 -3.84 -4.87 -9.40
C GLY A 234 -3.30 -5.64 -10.61
N SER A 235 -2.85 -4.96 -11.68
CA SER A 235 -2.19 -5.63 -12.81
C SER A 235 -0.82 -6.15 -12.38
N TRP A 236 -0.45 -7.33 -12.86
CA TRP A 236 0.89 -7.90 -12.70
C TRP A 236 1.94 -6.99 -13.34
N LEU A 237 3.08 -6.86 -12.68
CA LEU A 237 4.27 -6.14 -13.13
C LEU A 237 5.51 -6.99 -12.89
N GLU A 238 6.64 -6.63 -13.49
CA GLU A 238 7.93 -7.18 -13.08
C GLU A 238 8.23 -6.83 -11.60
N PRO A 239 8.82 -7.76 -10.81
CA PRO A 239 9.15 -7.52 -9.41
C PRO A 239 10.13 -6.36 -9.22
N LEU A 240 9.91 -5.51 -8.21
CA LEU A 240 10.78 -4.35 -7.88
C LEU A 240 12.17 -4.72 -7.31
N SER A 241 12.70 -5.90 -7.60
CA SER A 241 14.04 -6.31 -7.17
C SER A 241 14.74 -7.24 -8.15
N SER A 242 14.12 -7.58 -9.29
CA SER A 242 14.59 -8.59 -10.25
C SER A 242 15.67 -8.13 -11.24
N ARG A 243 16.04 -6.85 -11.28
CA ARG A 243 17.18 -6.39 -12.09
C ARG A 243 18.48 -6.83 -11.38
N HIS A 244 19.25 -7.90 -11.68
CA HIS A 244 19.50 -8.83 -12.82
C HIS A 244 20.30 -10.11 -12.31
N PRO A 245 20.82 -11.12 -13.10
CA PRO A 245 20.90 -11.35 -14.55
C PRO A 245 20.64 -12.84 -14.97
N HIS A 246 19.40 -13.36 -14.94
CA HIS A 246 19.14 -14.74 -15.41
C HIS A 246 17.89 -14.86 -16.28
N LEU A 247 17.67 -13.91 -17.20
CA LEU A 247 16.90 -14.20 -18.41
C LEU A 247 17.78 -15.07 -19.33
N ARG A 248 17.99 -16.34 -18.95
CA ARG A 248 18.26 -17.38 -19.93
C ARG A 248 16.90 -17.76 -20.49
N CYS A 249 16.57 -17.18 -21.64
CA CYS A 249 15.69 -17.88 -22.56
C CYS A 249 16.32 -19.25 -22.83
N SER A 250 15.52 -20.29 -22.65
CA SER A 250 15.68 -21.56 -23.34
C SER A 250 14.48 -21.72 -24.26
#